data_AF-A0A9D1VVZ4-F1
#
_entry.id   AF-A0A9D1VVZ4-F1
#
_cell.length_a   1.000
_cell.length_b   1.000
_cell.length_c   1.000
_cell.angle_alpha   90.00
_cell.angle_beta   90.00
_cell.angle_gamma   90.00
#
_symmetry.space_group_name_H-M   'P 1'
#
loop_
_entity.id
_entity.type
_entity.pdbx_description
1 polymer ?
#
loop_
_entity_poly.entity_id
_entity_poly.type
_entity_poly.pdbx_seq_one_letter_code
_entity_poly.pdbx_strand_id
1 'polypeptide(L)'
;MNENEPKLQEAESSREVTDLIAALVFRTGNLVEKADKEVLRDLWTQYTVTDPLAEDGYDKESWEQYEQALGRAEEVLADENAAADEVAEAIQGLTDARTALKADMSELKTLYDLYSGWTTDQYLPNGAWDTLQDALGRAAEMLEAGAAAPADVKAMIGDLTAAAEDVDARPDTGGLKALYESLTAELGDLSAYMSEGAEAMKTELENAEKVLNDPQTEQQVEDQKAALEEAYTGLVLKATEEQILEMTGLEESLGQKDLTGLSEGQLGQVKEIRDALWEAINADEISAEDAAELIEKAEEAMSLSGQEDKPQTPSEDEPQTPSEDKPADGKPSASDDKNDAGDQAVQTGDTAGYGWIILMLAAGTAAAAAAVLRRQNRRA
;
A
#
# COMPACT_ATOMS: atom_id res chain seq x y z
N MET A 1 -17.19 43.74 -5.86
CA MET A 1 -16.75 45.03 -6.45
C MET A 1 -15.22 45.03 -6.39
N ASN A 2 -14.48 45.01 -7.49
CA ASN A 2 -14.86 44.68 -8.86
C ASN A 2 -13.59 44.18 -9.60
N GLU A 3 -13.17 42.93 -9.39
CA GLU A 3 -11.78 42.52 -9.68
C GLU A 3 -11.46 42.37 -11.18
N ASN A 4 -12.47 42.43 -12.06
CA ASN A 4 -12.29 42.53 -13.51
C ASN A 4 -12.06 43.97 -14.03
N GLU A 5 -12.22 44.99 -13.19
CA GLU A 5 -12.08 46.41 -13.57
C GLU A 5 -10.72 46.78 -14.21
N PRO A 6 -9.54 46.29 -13.77
CA PRO A 6 -8.28 46.56 -14.47
C PRO A 6 -8.16 45.82 -15.81
N LYS A 7 -8.61 44.55 -15.91
CA LYS A 7 -8.55 43.77 -17.17
C LYS A 7 -9.50 44.34 -18.24
N LEU A 8 -10.66 44.87 -17.84
CA LEU A 8 -11.52 45.61 -18.78
C LEU A 8 -10.86 46.92 -19.24
N GLN A 9 -10.19 47.67 -18.36
CA GLN A 9 -9.50 48.90 -18.76
C GLN A 9 -8.35 48.63 -19.75
N GLU A 10 -7.63 47.51 -19.60
CA GLU A 10 -6.57 47.12 -20.53
C GLU A 10 -7.14 46.69 -21.91
N ALA A 11 -8.27 45.98 -21.93
CA ALA A 11 -8.98 45.62 -23.16
C ALA A 11 -9.65 46.82 -23.85
N GLU A 12 -10.28 47.72 -23.10
CA GLU A 12 -10.84 48.97 -23.62
C GLU A 12 -9.74 49.90 -24.14
N SER A 13 -8.63 50.07 -23.41
CA SER A 13 -7.49 50.87 -23.86
C SER A 13 -6.83 50.28 -25.12
N SER A 14 -6.78 48.95 -25.26
CA SER A 14 -6.28 48.31 -26.47
C SER A 14 -7.19 48.61 -27.66
N ARG A 15 -8.51 48.57 -27.44
CA ARG A 15 -9.52 48.88 -28.46
C ARG A 15 -9.52 50.36 -28.88
N GLU A 16 -9.42 51.29 -27.93
CA GLU A 16 -9.29 52.73 -28.22
C GLU A 16 -8.01 53.02 -29.02
N VAL A 17 -6.92 52.31 -28.76
CA VAL A 17 -5.68 52.41 -29.55
C VAL A 17 -5.88 51.88 -30.99
N THR A 18 -6.53 50.74 -31.18
CA THR A 18 -6.87 50.22 -32.52
C THR A 18 -7.75 51.19 -33.31
N ASP A 19 -8.81 51.72 -32.69
CA ASP A 19 -9.72 52.70 -33.31
C ASP A 19 -8.98 54.01 -33.65
N LEU A 20 -8.03 54.46 -32.81
CA LEU A 20 -7.18 55.62 -33.08
C LEU A 20 -6.19 55.39 -34.23
N ILE A 21 -5.61 54.19 -34.35
CA ILE A 21 -4.72 53.80 -35.45
C ILE A 21 -5.51 53.79 -36.77
N ALA A 22 -6.68 53.15 -36.80
CA ALA A 22 -7.55 53.15 -37.98
C ALA A 22 -8.00 54.57 -38.38
N ALA A 23 -8.36 55.41 -37.41
CA ALA A 23 -8.76 56.80 -37.65
C ALA A 23 -7.60 57.71 -38.11
N LEU A 24 -6.34 57.36 -37.80
CA LEU A 24 -5.14 58.02 -38.33
C LEU A 24 -4.91 57.66 -39.81
N VAL A 25 -4.94 56.36 -40.14
CA VAL A 25 -4.77 55.86 -41.53
C VAL A 25 -5.87 56.40 -42.45
N PHE A 26 -7.13 56.44 -42.00
CA PHE A 26 -8.24 57.00 -42.79
C PHE A 26 -8.09 58.51 -43.07
N ARG A 27 -7.35 59.26 -42.25
CA ARG A 27 -7.22 60.71 -42.38
C ARG A 27 -6.21 61.15 -43.45
N THR A 28 -5.26 60.30 -43.83
CA THR A 28 -4.21 60.62 -44.81
C THR A 28 -4.57 60.24 -46.24
N GLY A 29 -5.41 59.23 -46.45
CA GLY A 29 -5.71 58.60 -47.76
C GLY A 29 -6.54 59.40 -48.77
N ASN A 30 -6.36 60.71 -48.93
CA ASN A 30 -7.11 61.53 -49.90
C ASN A 30 -6.24 62.43 -50.79
N LEU A 31 -5.16 61.84 -51.31
CA LEU A 31 -4.36 62.26 -52.47
C LEU A 31 -3.73 60.98 -53.06
N VAL A 32 -3.40 60.97 -54.36
CA VAL A 32 -2.77 59.79 -55.00
C VAL A 32 -1.28 59.76 -54.70
N GLU A 33 -0.98 59.38 -53.47
CA GLU A 33 0.34 59.16 -52.88
C GLU A 33 0.37 57.72 -52.36
N LYS A 34 1.54 57.06 -52.32
CA LYS A 34 1.60 55.63 -51.94
C LYS A 34 1.09 55.45 -50.50
N ALA A 35 0.31 54.40 -50.25
CA ALA A 35 -0.17 54.08 -48.90
C ALA A 35 1.00 53.93 -47.94
N ASP A 36 0.91 54.59 -46.79
CA ASP A 36 1.89 54.44 -45.72
C ASP A 36 1.75 53.06 -45.06
N LYS A 37 2.88 52.38 -44.87
CA LYS A 37 2.96 51.02 -44.31
C LYS A 37 3.89 50.94 -43.10
N GLU A 38 4.28 52.06 -42.50
CA GLU A 38 5.15 52.07 -41.31
C GLU A 38 4.50 51.22 -40.19
N VAL A 39 3.26 51.51 -39.82
CA VAL A 39 2.50 50.75 -38.80
C VAL A 39 2.36 49.26 -39.12
N LEU A 40 2.01 48.90 -40.37
CA LEU A 40 1.87 47.48 -40.77
C LEU A 40 3.21 46.74 -40.70
N ARG A 41 4.31 47.40 -41.10
CA ARG A 41 5.65 46.85 -41.02
C ARG A 41 6.09 46.66 -39.58
N ASP A 42 5.82 47.63 -38.72
CA ASP A 42 6.20 47.59 -37.31
C ASP A 42 5.43 46.49 -36.56
N LEU A 43 4.12 46.34 -36.80
CA LEU A 43 3.33 45.23 -36.26
C LEU A 43 3.84 43.87 -36.75
N TRP A 44 4.04 43.70 -38.07
CA TRP A 44 4.56 42.44 -38.62
C TRP A 44 5.97 42.12 -38.09
N THR A 45 6.85 43.12 -37.99
CA THR A 45 8.20 42.97 -37.44
C THR A 45 8.17 42.65 -35.94
N GLN A 46 7.24 43.25 -35.19
CA GLN A 46 7.03 42.90 -33.79
C GLN A 46 6.62 41.43 -33.68
N TYR A 47 5.61 41.02 -34.45
CA TYR A 47 4.95 39.73 -34.32
C TYR A 47 5.74 38.54 -34.91
N THR A 48 6.81 38.81 -35.67
CA THR A 48 7.67 37.78 -36.28
C THR A 48 9.16 37.86 -35.90
N VAL A 49 9.66 39.02 -35.44
CA VAL A 49 11.10 39.23 -35.19
C VAL A 49 11.43 39.64 -33.75
N THR A 50 10.70 40.60 -33.16
CA THR A 50 11.08 41.14 -31.82
C THR A 50 10.31 40.52 -30.66
N ASP A 51 9.06 40.10 -30.91
CA ASP A 51 8.16 39.43 -29.97
C ASP A 51 7.30 38.36 -30.71
N PRO A 52 7.96 37.33 -31.28
CA PRO A 52 7.27 36.23 -31.93
C PRO A 52 6.62 35.30 -30.90
N LEU A 53 5.39 34.87 -31.21
CA LEU A 53 4.73 33.78 -30.49
C LEU A 53 5.16 32.43 -31.10
N ALA A 54 4.97 31.34 -30.35
CA ALA A 54 5.10 29.97 -30.84
C ALA A 54 3.74 29.28 -30.76
N GLU A 55 3.51 28.29 -31.64
CA GLU A 55 2.28 27.49 -31.72
C GLU A 55 2.00 26.67 -30.44
N ASP A 56 3.04 26.33 -29.66
CA ASP A 56 2.97 25.53 -28.44
C ASP A 56 1.96 26.09 -27.41
N GLY A 57 0.86 25.36 -27.23
CA GLY A 57 -0.20 25.68 -26.28
C GLY A 57 -1.29 26.64 -26.78
N TYR A 58 -1.33 27.01 -28.07
CA TYR A 58 -2.47 27.71 -28.67
C TYR A 58 -3.48 26.76 -29.32
N ASP A 59 -4.76 27.12 -29.27
CA ASP A 59 -5.82 26.47 -30.04
C ASP A 59 -5.53 26.60 -31.53
N LYS A 60 -5.59 25.46 -32.23
CA LYS A 60 -5.21 25.33 -33.62
C LYS A 60 -6.03 26.22 -34.57
N GLU A 61 -7.35 26.34 -34.36
CA GLU A 61 -8.16 27.19 -35.24
C GLU A 61 -7.76 28.67 -35.07
N SER A 62 -7.53 29.11 -33.82
CA SER A 62 -7.05 30.46 -33.54
C SER A 62 -5.65 30.73 -34.12
N TRP A 63 -4.74 29.75 -34.07
CA TRP A 63 -3.40 29.86 -34.62
C TRP A 63 -3.39 29.94 -36.15
N GLU A 64 -4.14 29.05 -36.84
CA GLU A 64 -4.26 29.07 -38.30
C GLU A 64 -4.79 30.42 -38.82
N GLN A 65 -5.65 31.12 -38.07
CA GLN A 65 -6.12 32.47 -38.43
C GLN A 65 -5.04 33.56 -38.23
N TYR A 66 -4.24 33.46 -37.17
CA TYR A 66 -3.11 34.36 -36.91
C TYR A 66 -2.01 34.23 -37.98
N GLU A 67 -1.67 33.01 -38.39
CA GLU A 67 -0.73 32.76 -39.50
C GLU A 67 -1.26 33.31 -40.84
N GLN A 68 -2.55 33.13 -41.14
CA GLN A 68 -3.18 33.70 -42.33
C GLN A 68 -3.13 35.24 -42.31
N ALA A 69 -3.35 35.88 -41.16
CA ALA A 69 -3.26 37.33 -41.02
C ALA A 69 -1.81 37.84 -41.17
N LEU A 70 -0.82 37.11 -40.63
CA LEU A 70 0.61 37.39 -40.83
C LEU A 70 1.02 37.29 -42.31
N GLY A 71 0.56 36.26 -43.02
CA GLY A 71 0.79 36.11 -44.46
C GLY A 71 0.13 37.22 -45.27
N ARG A 72 -1.12 37.59 -44.94
CA ARG A 72 -1.83 38.70 -45.60
C ARG A 72 -1.15 40.04 -45.36
N ALA A 73 -0.59 40.26 -44.18
CA ALA A 73 0.23 41.43 -43.88
C ALA A 73 1.54 41.44 -44.69
N GLU A 74 2.20 40.29 -44.89
CA GLU A 74 3.39 40.19 -45.76
C GLU A 74 3.07 40.49 -47.23
N GLU A 75 1.98 39.93 -47.78
CA GLU A 75 1.48 40.24 -49.13
C GLU A 75 1.28 41.75 -49.32
N VAL A 76 0.52 42.36 -48.40
CA VAL A 76 0.18 43.78 -48.45
C VAL A 76 1.39 44.67 -48.18
N LEU A 77 2.41 44.22 -47.44
CA LEU A 77 3.70 44.90 -47.35
C LEU A 77 4.46 44.87 -48.68
N ALA A 78 4.48 43.72 -49.36
CA ALA A 78 5.25 43.48 -50.58
C ALA A 78 4.73 44.20 -51.83
N ASP A 79 3.41 44.39 -52.01
CA ASP A 79 2.90 45.10 -53.20
C ASP A 79 3.22 46.61 -53.14
N GLU A 80 4.13 47.05 -54.01
CA GLU A 80 4.51 48.46 -54.18
C GLU A 80 3.34 49.45 -54.43
N ASN A 81 2.15 48.97 -54.78
CA ASN A 81 0.99 49.77 -55.18
C ASN A 81 -0.25 49.55 -54.29
N ALA A 82 -0.14 48.75 -53.22
CA ALA A 82 -1.24 48.45 -52.30
C ALA A 82 -2.00 49.71 -51.86
N ALA A 83 -3.33 49.63 -51.85
CA ALA A 83 -4.20 50.75 -51.54
C ALA A 83 -4.31 51.01 -50.02
N ALA A 84 -4.75 52.21 -49.64
CA ALA A 84 -4.77 52.64 -48.24
C ALA A 84 -5.82 51.89 -47.39
N ASP A 85 -6.90 51.43 -48.02
CA ASP A 85 -7.88 50.51 -47.48
C ASP A 85 -7.29 49.10 -47.31
N GLU A 86 -6.58 48.54 -48.29
CA GLU A 86 -5.91 47.23 -48.15
C GLU A 86 -4.89 47.21 -47.00
N VAL A 87 -4.15 48.31 -46.80
CA VAL A 87 -3.21 48.45 -45.67
C VAL A 87 -3.96 48.58 -44.34
N ALA A 88 -5.09 49.29 -44.29
CA ALA A 88 -5.90 49.39 -43.08
C ALA A 88 -6.53 48.04 -42.70
N GLU A 89 -7.07 47.31 -43.68
CA GLU A 89 -7.61 45.95 -43.51
C GLU A 89 -6.53 44.97 -43.03
N ALA A 90 -5.29 45.05 -43.55
CA ALA A 90 -4.19 44.22 -43.09
C ALA A 90 -3.73 44.55 -41.66
N ILE A 91 -3.70 45.84 -41.27
CA ILE A 91 -3.40 46.26 -39.89
C ILE A 91 -4.46 45.74 -38.93
N GLN A 92 -5.74 45.95 -39.25
CA GLN A 92 -6.85 45.50 -38.42
C GLN A 92 -6.86 43.97 -38.33
N GLY A 93 -6.82 43.26 -39.46
CA GLY A 93 -6.88 41.79 -39.49
C GLY A 93 -5.74 41.13 -38.69
N LEU A 94 -4.54 41.70 -38.72
CA LEU A 94 -3.40 41.20 -37.94
C LEU A 94 -3.56 41.45 -36.43
N THR A 95 -4.14 42.58 -36.03
CA THR A 95 -4.40 42.92 -34.62
C THR A 95 -5.59 42.11 -34.07
N ASP A 96 -6.68 42.01 -34.82
CA ASP A 96 -7.86 41.22 -34.49
C ASP A 96 -7.49 39.72 -34.38
N ALA A 97 -6.68 39.19 -35.30
CA ALA A 97 -6.24 37.79 -35.22
C ALA A 97 -5.30 37.51 -34.03
N ARG A 98 -4.34 38.38 -33.73
CA ARG A 98 -3.45 38.19 -32.54
C ARG A 98 -4.22 38.31 -31.22
N THR A 99 -5.26 39.14 -31.16
CA THR A 99 -6.12 39.26 -29.97
C THR A 99 -7.19 38.18 -29.87
N ALA A 100 -7.49 37.47 -30.97
CA ALA A 100 -8.40 36.32 -31.01
C ALA A 100 -7.73 34.96 -30.74
N LEU A 101 -6.40 34.93 -30.57
CA LEU A 101 -5.64 33.74 -30.14
C LEU A 101 -6.16 33.21 -28.79
N LYS A 102 -6.29 31.89 -28.67
CA LYS A 102 -6.73 31.20 -27.45
C LYS A 102 -5.71 30.15 -27.06
N ALA A 103 -5.58 29.86 -25.77
CA ALA A 103 -4.86 28.66 -25.33
C ALA A 103 -5.62 27.38 -25.69
N ASP A 104 -4.92 26.29 -26.00
CA ASP A 104 -5.52 24.96 -26.07
C ASP A 104 -5.80 24.46 -24.64
N MET A 105 -7.06 24.16 -24.36
CA MET A 105 -7.53 23.62 -23.07
C MET A 105 -7.94 22.15 -23.14
N SER A 106 -7.71 21.46 -24.26
CA SER A 106 -8.16 20.09 -24.50
C SER A 106 -7.49 19.07 -23.57
N GLU A 107 -6.19 19.20 -23.31
CA GLU A 107 -5.46 18.38 -22.34
C GLU A 107 -5.93 18.65 -20.90
N LEU A 108 -6.02 19.93 -20.50
CA LEU A 108 -6.53 20.32 -19.18
C LEU A 108 -7.94 19.75 -18.93
N LYS A 109 -8.84 19.84 -19.92
CA LYS A 109 -10.17 19.24 -19.82
C LYS A 109 -10.12 17.71 -19.72
N THR A 110 -9.24 17.06 -20.46
CA THR A 110 -9.10 15.59 -20.44
C THR A 110 -8.63 15.11 -19.06
N LEU A 111 -7.67 15.80 -18.45
CA LEU A 111 -7.19 15.52 -17.10
C LEU A 111 -8.25 15.84 -16.04
N TYR A 112 -8.97 16.96 -16.17
CA TYR A 112 -10.10 17.29 -15.29
C TYR A 112 -11.20 16.21 -15.35
N ASP A 113 -11.64 15.80 -16.53
CA ASP A 113 -12.68 14.77 -16.72
C ASP A 113 -12.22 13.39 -16.20
N LEU A 114 -10.91 13.11 -16.19
CA LEU A 114 -10.32 11.89 -15.63
C LEU A 114 -10.28 11.92 -14.09
N TYR A 115 -9.63 12.93 -13.51
CA TYR A 115 -9.37 12.99 -12.07
C TYR A 115 -10.61 13.36 -11.25
N SER A 116 -11.57 14.13 -11.81
CA SER A 116 -12.88 14.36 -11.17
C SER A 116 -13.76 13.10 -11.08
N GLY A 117 -13.39 12.02 -11.78
CA GLY A 117 -14.01 10.70 -11.65
C GLY A 117 -13.43 9.83 -10.53
N TRP A 118 -12.35 10.25 -9.86
CA TRP A 118 -11.75 9.51 -8.75
C TRP A 118 -12.62 9.62 -7.48
N THR A 119 -12.48 8.66 -6.55
CA THR A 119 -13.33 8.59 -5.34
C THR A 119 -12.59 8.08 -4.11
N THR A 120 -13.08 8.43 -2.93
CA THR A 120 -12.59 7.97 -1.62
C THR A 120 -12.82 6.48 -1.33
N ASP A 121 -13.44 5.75 -2.26
CA ASP A 121 -13.54 4.29 -2.26
C ASP A 121 -12.27 3.63 -2.84
N GLN A 122 -11.50 4.39 -3.63
CA GLN A 122 -10.27 3.94 -4.31
C GLN A 122 -9.02 4.60 -3.73
N TYR A 123 -9.15 5.82 -3.20
CA TYR A 123 -8.05 6.65 -2.68
C TYR A 123 -8.29 7.07 -1.23
N LEU A 124 -7.23 7.39 -0.49
CA LEU A 124 -7.31 7.81 0.91
C LEU A 124 -7.74 9.27 1.03
N PRO A 125 -8.74 9.61 1.87
CA PRO A 125 -9.17 10.99 2.12
C PRO A 125 -8.19 11.71 3.06
N ASN A 126 -6.99 12.00 2.56
CA ASN A 126 -5.89 12.64 3.28
C ASN A 126 -5.48 13.99 2.63
N GLY A 127 -4.40 14.60 3.10
CA GLY A 127 -3.94 15.90 2.59
C GLY A 127 -3.52 15.93 1.11
N ALA A 128 -3.14 14.80 0.52
CA ALA A 128 -2.87 14.71 -0.92
C ALA A 128 -4.18 14.68 -1.71
N TRP A 129 -5.19 13.94 -1.24
CA TRP A 129 -6.54 13.99 -1.79
C TRP A 129 -7.14 15.40 -1.74
N ASP A 130 -7.02 16.11 -0.61
CA ASP A 130 -7.47 17.50 -0.50
C ASP A 130 -6.73 18.41 -1.51
N THR A 131 -5.42 18.19 -1.72
CA THR A 131 -4.62 18.91 -2.71
C THR A 131 -5.09 18.66 -4.15
N LEU A 132 -5.49 17.43 -4.47
CA LEU A 132 -6.12 17.11 -5.76
C LEU A 132 -7.48 17.80 -5.92
N GLN A 133 -8.31 17.87 -4.87
CA GLN A 133 -9.60 18.59 -4.93
C GLN A 133 -9.39 20.10 -5.15
N ASP A 134 -8.41 20.71 -4.50
CA ASP A 134 -8.04 22.12 -4.73
C ASP A 134 -7.47 22.35 -6.14
N ALA A 135 -6.69 21.42 -6.70
CA ALA A 135 -6.23 21.49 -8.08
C ALA A 135 -7.39 21.34 -9.10
N LEU A 136 -8.31 20.41 -8.86
CA LEU A 136 -9.53 20.22 -9.65
C LEU A 136 -10.44 21.46 -9.62
N GLY A 137 -10.55 22.13 -8.47
CA GLY A 137 -11.28 23.39 -8.34
C GLY A 137 -10.70 24.49 -9.23
N ARG A 138 -9.38 24.72 -9.15
CA ARG A 138 -8.67 25.71 -9.98
C ARG A 138 -8.73 25.38 -11.48
N ALA A 139 -8.68 24.10 -11.84
CA ALA A 139 -8.86 23.64 -13.21
C ALA A 139 -10.30 23.90 -13.72
N ALA A 140 -11.32 23.65 -12.89
CA ALA A 140 -12.71 23.95 -13.23
C ALA A 140 -12.94 25.45 -13.47
N GLU A 141 -12.42 26.33 -12.60
CA GLU A 141 -12.52 27.79 -12.76
C GLU A 141 -11.85 28.26 -14.07
N MET A 142 -10.68 27.71 -14.42
CA MET A 142 -9.99 28.03 -15.67
C MET A 142 -10.77 27.55 -16.92
N LEU A 143 -11.40 26.38 -16.84
CA LEU A 143 -12.24 25.83 -17.91
C LEU A 143 -13.58 26.57 -18.06
N GLU A 144 -14.20 27.04 -16.97
CA GLU A 144 -15.41 27.87 -17.03
C GLU A 144 -15.11 29.27 -17.58
N ALA A 145 -13.95 29.85 -17.24
CA ALA A 145 -13.51 31.13 -17.78
C ALA A 145 -13.28 31.10 -19.31
N GLY A 146 -12.93 29.93 -19.88
CA GLY A 146 -12.85 29.69 -21.32
C GLY A 146 -11.75 30.43 -22.08
N ALA A 147 -10.91 31.21 -21.37
CA ALA A 147 -9.75 31.90 -21.90
C ALA A 147 -8.70 32.14 -20.81
N ALA A 148 -7.45 31.75 -21.07
CA ALA A 148 -6.27 31.96 -20.23
C ALA A 148 -5.03 32.06 -21.14
N ALA A 149 -3.88 32.48 -20.61
CA ALA A 149 -2.64 32.42 -21.39
C ALA A 149 -2.13 30.97 -21.51
N PRO A 150 -1.49 30.55 -22.62
CA PRO A 150 -0.96 29.20 -22.77
C PRO A 150 -0.03 28.75 -21.64
N ALA A 151 0.77 29.68 -21.10
CA ALA A 151 1.64 29.42 -19.95
C ALA A 151 0.85 29.10 -18.67
N ASP A 152 -0.31 29.75 -18.44
CA ASP A 152 -1.17 29.50 -17.29
C ASP A 152 -1.86 28.13 -17.40
N VAL A 153 -2.33 27.77 -18.60
CA VAL A 153 -2.92 26.45 -18.87
C VAL A 153 -1.89 25.33 -18.70
N LYS A 154 -0.67 25.53 -19.22
CA LYS A 154 0.45 24.60 -19.08
C LYS A 154 0.90 24.43 -17.63
N ALA A 155 0.86 25.51 -16.83
CA ALA A 155 1.07 25.44 -15.39
C ALA A 155 -0.06 24.67 -14.68
N MET A 156 -1.33 24.93 -15.03
CA MET A 156 -2.48 24.22 -14.45
C MET A 156 -2.47 22.71 -14.75
N ILE A 157 -2.05 22.31 -15.96
CA ILE A 157 -1.83 20.91 -16.33
C ILE A 157 -0.76 20.26 -15.44
N GLY A 158 0.36 20.95 -15.21
CA GLY A 158 1.43 20.47 -14.33
C GLY A 158 0.99 20.34 -12.87
N ASP A 159 0.35 21.38 -12.32
CA ASP A 159 -0.22 21.40 -10.97
C ASP A 159 -1.24 20.27 -10.75
N LEU A 160 -2.17 20.09 -11.68
CA LEU A 160 -3.21 19.06 -11.60
C LEU A 160 -2.64 17.64 -11.72
N THR A 161 -1.64 17.44 -12.58
CA THR A 161 -0.98 16.13 -12.74
C THR A 161 -0.18 15.78 -11.50
N ALA A 162 0.65 16.69 -10.98
CA ALA A 162 1.42 16.45 -9.76
C ALA A 162 0.52 16.19 -8.55
N ALA A 163 -0.56 16.96 -8.38
CA ALA A 163 -1.53 16.74 -7.32
C ALA A 163 -2.27 15.39 -7.45
N ALA A 164 -2.35 14.80 -8.64
CA ALA A 164 -2.91 13.46 -8.86
C ALA A 164 -1.88 12.33 -8.68
N GLU A 165 -0.60 12.58 -8.97
CA GLU A 165 0.50 11.63 -8.74
C GLU A 165 0.81 11.44 -7.23
N ASP A 166 0.59 12.47 -6.41
CA ASP A 166 0.79 12.43 -4.95
C ASP A 166 -0.32 11.68 -4.16
N VAL A 167 -1.43 11.26 -4.80
CA VAL A 167 -2.59 10.71 -4.07
C VAL A 167 -2.46 9.21 -3.76
N ASP A 168 -2.43 8.88 -2.48
CA ASP A 168 -2.39 7.49 -1.99
C ASP A 168 -3.66 6.69 -2.37
N ALA A 169 -3.46 5.53 -2.98
CA ALA A 169 -4.50 4.51 -3.17
C ALA A 169 -4.86 3.82 -1.84
N ARG A 170 -6.08 3.29 -1.72
CA ARG A 170 -6.48 2.48 -0.55
C ARG A 170 -5.80 1.10 -0.53
N PRO A 171 -5.30 0.65 0.64
CA PRO A 171 -4.73 -0.70 0.81
C PRO A 171 -5.72 -1.86 0.58
N ASP A 172 -5.24 -3.01 0.11
CA ASP A 172 -6.06 -4.23 -0.04
C ASP A 172 -6.28 -4.97 1.29
N THR A 173 -7.32 -4.55 1.99
CA THR A 173 -7.83 -5.19 3.22
C THR A 173 -8.45 -6.57 3.00
N GLY A 174 -8.65 -7.05 1.77
CA GLY A 174 -9.40 -8.28 1.46
C GLY A 174 -8.85 -9.53 2.16
N GLY A 175 -7.53 -9.71 2.16
CA GLY A 175 -6.87 -10.82 2.86
C GLY A 175 -6.97 -10.73 4.38
N LEU A 176 -6.82 -9.53 4.97
CA LEU A 176 -6.93 -9.32 6.41
C LEU A 176 -8.36 -9.57 6.89
N LYS A 177 -9.35 -9.14 6.09
CA LYS A 177 -10.76 -9.36 6.37
C LYS A 177 -11.10 -10.85 6.37
N ALA A 178 -10.63 -11.60 5.37
CA ALA A 178 -10.86 -13.05 5.30
C ALA A 178 -10.24 -13.79 6.50
N LEU A 179 -9.04 -13.38 6.94
CA LEU A 179 -8.38 -13.94 8.13
C LEU A 179 -9.17 -13.62 9.42
N TYR A 180 -9.55 -12.35 9.62
CA TYR A 180 -10.37 -11.91 10.76
C TYR A 180 -11.73 -12.62 10.82
N GLU A 181 -12.44 -12.73 9.70
CA GLU A 181 -13.73 -13.42 9.63
C GLU A 181 -13.58 -14.93 9.91
N SER A 182 -12.51 -15.57 9.44
CA SER A 182 -12.22 -16.99 9.71
C SER A 182 -11.90 -17.22 11.18
N LEU A 183 -10.98 -16.44 11.76
CA LEU A 183 -10.54 -16.59 13.15
C LEU A 183 -11.68 -16.27 14.14
N THR A 184 -12.51 -15.26 13.85
CA THR A 184 -13.69 -14.94 14.68
C THR A 184 -14.75 -16.04 14.63
N ALA A 185 -14.86 -16.76 13.52
CA ALA A 185 -15.80 -17.89 13.38
C ALA A 185 -15.28 -19.19 14.00
N GLU A 186 -13.97 -19.45 13.97
CA GLU A 186 -13.35 -20.66 14.53
C GLU A 186 -13.12 -20.55 16.05
N LEU A 187 -12.72 -19.37 16.54
CA LEU A 187 -12.38 -19.10 17.94
C LEU A 187 -13.51 -18.41 18.73
N GLY A 188 -14.78 -18.64 18.34
CA GLY A 188 -15.94 -17.97 18.93
C GLY A 188 -16.15 -18.19 20.44
N ASP A 189 -15.39 -19.11 21.05
CA ASP A 189 -15.22 -19.22 22.51
C ASP A 189 -13.73 -19.50 22.82
N LEU A 190 -13.04 -18.49 23.36
CA LEU A 190 -11.64 -18.59 23.77
C LEU A 190 -11.45 -19.19 25.18
N SER A 191 -12.52 -19.50 25.92
CA SER A 191 -12.41 -19.95 27.33
C SER A 191 -11.71 -21.30 27.49
N ALA A 192 -11.67 -22.12 26.44
CA ALA A 192 -10.94 -23.39 26.36
C ALA A 192 -9.41 -23.23 26.25
N TYR A 193 -8.91 -22.01 26.03
CA TYR A 193 -7.48 -21.70 25.91
C TYR A 193 -6.94 -21.06 27.20
N MET A 194 -5.62 -21.17 27.39
CA MET A 194 -4.88 -20.48 28.46
C MET A 194 -5.08 -18.97 28.38
N SER A 195 -5.26 -18.32 29.52
CA SER A 195 -5.65 -16.90 29.64
C SER A 195 -4.72 -15.94 28.89
N GLU A 196 -3.41 -16.15 28.96
CA GLU A 196 -2.40 -15.32 28.29
C GLU A 196 -2.57 -15.31 26.77
N GLY A 197 -2.63 -16.49 26.14
CA GLY A 197 -2.85 -16.61 24.68
C GLY A 197 -4.24 -16.15 24.25
N ALA A 198 -5.27 -16.39 25.08
CA ALA A 198 -6.64 -15.95 24.80
C ALA A 198 -6.76 -14.41 24.77
N GLU A 199 -6.17 -13.70 25.73
CA GLU A 199 -6.18 -12.23 25.76
C GLU A 199 -5.26 -11.61 24.68
N ALA A 200 -4.15 -12.26 24.33
CA ALA A 200 -3.32 -11.87 23.19
C ALA A 200 -4.10 -11.97 21.86
N MET A 201 -4.74 -13.11 21.61
CA MET A 201 -5.55 -13.34 20.40
C MET A 201 -6.74 -12.37 20.29
N LYS A 202 -7.42 -12.12 21.41
CA LYS A 202 -8.48 -11.10 21.50
C LYS A 202 -7.95 -9.69 21.20
N THR A 203 -6.77 -9.34 21.71
CA THR A 203 -6.13 -8.03 21.44
C THR A 203 -5.87 -7.84 19.95
N GLU A 204 -5.38 -8.86 19.25
CA GLU A 204 -5.11 -8.74 17.80
C GLU A 204 -6.36 -8.83 16.92
N LEU A 205 -7.43 -9.50 17.35
CA LEU A 205 -8.75 -9.35 16.72
C LEU A 205 -9.27 -7.91 16.87
N GLU A 206 -9.15 -7.32 18.06
CA GLU A 206 -9.51 -5.91 18.27
C GLU A 206 -8.61 -4.96 17.46
N ASN A 207 -7.34 -5.28 17.20
CA ASN A 207 -6.46 -4.44 16.39
C ASN A 207 -6.75 -4.59 14.89
N ALA A 208 -7.01 -5.81 14.41
CA ALA A 208 -7.47 -6.09 13.06
C ALA A 208 -8.76 -5.34 12.72
N GLU A 209 -9.74 -5.28 13.64
CA GLU A 209 -10.95 -4.48 13.42
C GLU A 209 -10.63 -2.98 13.24
N LYS A 210 -9.64 -2.42 13.95
CA LYS A 210 -9.21 -1.02 13.75
C LYS A 210 -8.61 -0.80 12.36
N VAL A 211 -7.71 -1.69 11.92
CA VAL A 211 -7.06 -1.61 10.59
C VAL A 211 -8.06 -1.84 9.46
N LEU A 212 -9.06 -2.70 9.63
CA LEU A 212 -10.13 -2.93 8.65
C LEU A 212 -11.10 -1.75 8.51
N ASN A 213 -11.30 -0.97 9.57
CA ASN A 213 -12.17 0.21 9.53
C ASN A 213 -11.47 1.46 8.97
N ASP A 214 -10.15 1.61 9.16
CA ASP A 214 -9.39 2.79 8.71
C ASP A 214 -7.97 2.43 8.19
N PRO A 215 -7.87 1.67 7.08
CA PRO A 215 -6.58 1.22 6.53
C PRO A 215 -5.79 2.38 5.93
N GLN A 216 -4.56 2.61 6.41
CA GLN A 216 -3.68 3.71 5.98
C GLN A 216 -2.58 3.27 5.02
N THR A 217 -1.99 2.07 5.18
CA THR A 217 -0.92 1.56 4.31
C THR A 217 -1.01 0.05 4.13
N GLU A 218 -0.45 -0.47 3.02
CA GLU A 218 -0.34 -1.93 2.82
C GLU A 218 0.51 -2.58 3.93
N GLN A 219 1.58 -1.92 4.38
CA GLN A 219 2.40 -2.44 5.48
C GLN A 219 1.59 -2.60 6.78
N GLN A 220 0.70 -1.66 7.11
CA GLN A 220 -0.20 -1.79 8.26
C GLN A 220 -1.14 -2.99 8.14
N VAL A 221 -1.59 -3.31 6.91
CA VAL A 221 -2.46 -4.45 6.63
C VAL A 221 -1.69 -5.77 6.71
N GLU A 222 -0.45 -5.83 6.20
CA GLU A 222 0.42 -7.02 6.30
C GLU A 222 0.92 -7.28 7.73
N ASP A 223 1.38 -6.24 8.45
CA ASP A 223 1.82 -6.35 9.85
C ASP A 223 0.68 -6.91 10.73
N GLN A 224 -0.56 -6.48 10.47
CA GLN A 224 -1.73 -6.93 11.21
C GLN A 224 -2.18 -8.36 10.85
N LYS A 225 -1.94 -8.83 9.61
CA LYS A 225 -2.09 -10.24 9.23
C LYS A 225 -1.09 -11.10 10.01
N ALA A 226 0.18 -10.69 10.02
CA ALA A 226 1.25 -11.39 10.74
C ALA A 226 0.99 -11.44 12.26
N ALA A 227 0.50 -10.36 12.87
CA ALA A 227 0.14 -10.33 14.29
C ALA A 227 -1.02 -11.27 14.64
N LEU A 228 -2.05 -11.38 13.78
CA LEU A 228 -3.12 -12.38 13.93
C LEU A 228 -2.60 -13.82 13.82
N GLU A 229 -1.68 -14.09 12.88
CA GLU A 229 -1.08 -15.42 12.72
C GLU A 229 -0.17 -15.79 13.91
N GLU A 230 0.65 -14.86 14.41
CA GLU A 230 1.46 -15.04 15.61
C GLU A 230 0.58 -15.31 16.84
N ALA A 231 -0.44 -14.47 17.08
CA ALA A 231 -1.35 -14.63 18.20
C ALA A 231 -2.17 -15.94 18.12
N TYR A 232 -2.56 -16.38 16.91
CA TYR A 232 -3.16 -17.70 16.70
C TYR A 232 -2.21 -18.84 17.07
N THR A 233 -0.94 -18.76 16.65
CA THR A 233 0.05 -19.80 16.99
C THR A 233 0.43 -19.82 18.48
N GLY A 234 0.22 -18.71 19.20
CA GLY A 234 0.35 -18.64 20.66
C GLY A 234 -0.81 -19.25 21.47
N LEU A 235 -1.87 -19.76 20.82
CA LEU A 235 -3.02 -20.36 21.50
C LEU A 235 -2.72 -21.76 22.05
N VAL A 236 -2.60 -21.86 23.38
CA VAL A 236 -2.45 -23.12 24.11
C VAL A 236 -3.78 -23.55 24.72
N LEU A 237 -4.19 -24.81 24.54
CA LEU A 237 -5.40 -25.36 25.16
C LEU A 237 -5.20 -25.64 26.66
N LYS A 238 -6.25 -25.40 27.46
CA LYS A 238 -6.32 -25.85 28.86
C LYS A 238 -6.49 -27.36 28.97
N ALA A 239 -6.00 -27.92 30.07
CA ALA A 239 -6.31 -29.29 30.47
C ALA A 239 -7.82 -29.49 30.60
N THR A 240 -8.32 -30.60 30.05
CA THR A 240 -9.74 -30.96 30.11
C THR A 240 -10.15 -31.44 31.50
N GLU A 241 -11.44 -31.38 31.83
CA GLU A 241 -11.99 -31.95 33.08
C GLU A 241 -11.62 -33.44 33.25
N GLU A 242 -11.54 -34.20 32.15
CA GLU A 242 -11.12 -35.61 32.15
C GLU A 242 -9.64 -35.77 32.54
N GLN A 243 -8.75 -34.91 32.05
CA GLN A 243 -7.32 -34.92 32.43
C GLN A 243 -7.12 -34.53 33.90
N ILE A 244 -7.79 -33.48 34.39
CA ILE A 244 -7.72 -33.07 35.80
C ILE A 244 -8.25 -34.19 36.73
N LEU A 245 -9.28 -34.92 36.30
CA LEU A 245 -9.81 -36.07 37.02
C LEU A 245 -8.85 -37.28 36.99
N GLU A 246 -8.22 -37.57 35.85
CA GLU A 246 -7.20 -38.64 35.73
C GLU A 246 -5.96 -38.32 36.60
N MET A 247 -5.48 -37.08 36.58
CA MET A 247 -4.42 -36.58 37.48
C MET A 247 -4.78 -36.73 38.95
N THR A 248 -6.01 -36.35 39.35
CA THR A 248 -6.49 -36.46 40.73
C THR A 248 -6.54 -37.92 41.20
N GLY A 249 -7.03 -38.83 40.35
CA GLY A 249 -7.05 -40.26 40.64
C GLY A 249 -5.66 -40.89 40.72
N LEU A 250 -4.69 -40.38 39.94
CA LEU A 250 -3.30 -40.81 39.97
C LEU A 250 -2.54 -40.28 41.20
N GLU A 251 -2.81 -39.06 41.67
CA GLU A 251 -2.26 -38.52 42.92
C GLU A 251 -2.69 -39.37 44.12
N GLU A 252 -4.01 -39.62 44.26
CA GLU A 252 -4.54 -40.47 45.33
C GLU A 252 -3.96 -41.89 45.26
N SER A 253 -3.82 -42.45 44.05
CA SER A 253 -3.25 -43.78 43.84
C SER A 253 -1.76 -43.86 44.21
N LEU A 254 -0.96 -42.86 43.85
CA LEU A 254 0.45 -42.76 44.23
C LEU A 254 0.60 -42.54 45.74
N GLY A 255 -0.31 -41.78 46.36
CA GLY A 255 -0.40 -41.63 47.82
C GLY A 255 -0.71 -42.93 48.58
N GLN A 256 -1.34 -43.91 47.92
CA GLN A 256 -1.66 -45.23 48.47
C GLN A 256 -0.72 -46.36 48.02
N LYS A 257 0.26 -46.08 47.14
CA LYS A 257 1.18 -47.07 46.57
C LYS A 257 2.06 -47.72 47.66
N ASP A 258 2.23 -49.04 47.60
CA ASP A 258 3.25 -49.72 48.41
C ASP A 258 4.65 -49.33 47.91
N LEU A 259 5.42 -48.72 48.81
CA LEU A 259 6.77 -48.22 48.54
C LEU A 259 7.87 -49.21 48.98
N THR A 260 7.50 -50.37 49.54
CA THR A 260 8.49 -51.35 50.00
C THR A 260 9.19 -52.05 48.84
N GLY A 261 10.52 -52.18 48.93
CA GLY A 261 11.35 -52.79 47.89
C GLY A 261 11.74 -51.87 46.73
N LEU A 262 11.28 -50.62 46.69
CA LEU A 262 11.79 -49.60 45.74
C LEU A 262 13.18 -49.09 46.17
N SER A 263 14.00 -48.68 45.20
CA SER A 263 15.29 -48.03 45.45
C SER A 263 15.11 -46.57 45.91
N GLU A 264 16.13 -45.97 46.51
CA GLU A 264 16.06 -44.55 46.94
C GLU A 264 15.77 -43.59 45.78
N GLY A 265 16.25 -43.88 44.57
CA GLY A 265 15.93 -43.12 43.36
C GLY A 265 14.46 -43.25 42.95
N GLN A 266 13.92 -44.48 42.93
CA GLN A 266 12.50 -44.72 42.65
C GLN A 266 11.58 -44.08 43.70
N LEU A 267 12.01 -44.07 44.97
CA LEU A 267 11.32 -43.39 46.08
C LEU A 267 11.37 -41.86 45.98
N GLY A 268 12.39 -41.31 45.30
CA GLY A 268 12.45 -39.90 44.91
C GLY A 268 11.43 -39.59 43.82
N GLN A 269 11.52 -40.30 42.68
CA GLN A 269 10.65 -40.14 41.51
C GLN A 269 9.15 -40.20 41.87
N VAL A 270 8.73 -41.20 42.66
CA VAL A 270 7.33 -41.35 43.08
C VAL A 270 6.82 -40.14 43.89
N LYS A 271 7.68 -39.51 44.69
CA LYS A 271 7.31 -38.31 45.45
C LYS A 271 7.29 -37.07 44.57
N GLU A 272 8.35 -36.86 43.79
CA GLU A 272 8.50 -35.72 42.87
C GLU A 272 7.30 -35.63 41.90
N ILE A 273 6.91 -36.76 41.30
CA ILE A 273 5.78 -36.83 40.37
C ILE A 273 4.44 -36.59 41.08
N ARG A 274 4.23 -37.14 42.29
CA ARG A 274 3.00 -36.92 43.06
C ARG A 274 2.89 -35.47 43.57
N ASP A 275 4.00 -34.89 44.02
CA ASP A 275 4.04 -33.53 44.53
C ASP A 275 3.84 -32.53 43.37
N ALA A 276 4.35 -32.83 42.17
CA ALA A 276 4.05 -32.10 40.93
C ALA A 276 2.59 -32.25 40.45
N LEU A 277 1.99 -33.45 40.56
CA LEU A 277 0.54 -33.63 40.34
C LEU A 277 -0.26 -32.75 41.31
N TRP A 278 0.11 -32.72 42.59
CA TRP A 278 -0.59 -31.91 43.59
C TRP A 278 -0.49 -30.41 43.29
N GLU A 279 0.69 -29.91 42.89
CA GLU A 279 0.87 -28.52 42.47
C GLU A 279 -0.01 -28.20 41.23
N ALA A 280 0.01 -29.07 40.22
CA ALA A 280 -0.75 -28.90 38.98
C ALA A 280 -2.28 -28.97 39.17
N ILE A 281 -2.79 -29.87 40.04
CA ILE A 281 -4.23 -29.99 40.35
C ILE A 281 -4.76 -28.75 41.11
N ASN A 282 -3.87 -28.05 41.83
CA ASN A 282 -4.22 -26.84 42.60
C ASN A 282 -3.77 -25.53 41.89
N ALA A 283 -3.33 -25.60 40.64
CA ALA A 283 -3.05 -24.44 39.81
C ALA A 283 -4.34 -23.77 39.32
N ASP A 284 -4.26 -22.48 38.98
CA ASP A 284 -5.39 -21.70 38.43
C ASP A 284 -5.69 -22.10 36.97
N GLU A 285 -4.63 -22.35 36.19
CA GLU A 285 -4.67 -22.92 34.83
C GLU A 285 -3.47 -23.86 34.62
N ILE A 286 -3.64 -24.89 33.78
CA ILE A 286 -2.57 -25.77 33.28
C ILE A 286 -2.90 -26.19 31.85
N SER A 287 -1.89 -26.35 30.99
CA SER A 287 -2.10 -26.74 29.59
C SER A 287 -2.52 -28.20 29.43
N ALA A 288 -3.18 -28.50 28.31
CA ALA A 288 -3.51 -29.87 27.92
C ALA A 288 -2.27 -30.75 27.66
N GLU A 289 -1.12 -30.15 27.35
CA GLU A 289 0.13 -30.88 27.06
C GLU A 289 0.88 -31.22 28.37
N ASP A 290 1.07 -30.25 29.26
CA ASP A 290 1.69 -30.46 30.58
C ASP A 290 0.89 -31.48 31.41
N ALA A 291 -0.44 -31.38 31.40
CA ALA A 291 -1.33 -32.33 32.06
C ALA A 291 -1.18 -33.75 31.48
N ALA A 292 -1.05 -33.90 30.15
CA ALA A 292 -0.85 -35.19 29.52
C ALA A 292 0.53 -35.80 29.86
N GLU A 293 1.59 -34.98 29.93
CA GLU A 293 2.92 -35.43 30.32
C GLU A 293 2.98 -35.86 31.80
N LEU A 294 2.32 -35.11 32.69
CA LEU A 294 2.20 -35.46 34.11
C LEU A 294 1.41 -36.77 34.33
N ILE A 295 0.33 -36.98 33.56
CA ILE A 295 -0.41 -38.25 33.57
C ILE A 295 0.49 -39.42 33.15
N GLU A 296 1.27 -39.27 32.08
CA GLU A 296 2.15 -40.34 31.58
C GLU A 296 3.27 -40.67 32.59
N LYS A 297 3.94 -39.64 33.15
CA LYS A 297 4.91 -39.80 34.26
C LYS A 297 4.30 -40.50 35.48
N ALA A 298 3.03 -40.23 35.79
CA ALA A 298 2.33 -40.86 36.91
C ALA A 298 1.91 -42.31 36.63
N GLU A 299 1.49 -42.67 35.41
CA GLU A 299 1.30 -44.07 34.98
C GLU A 299 2.63 -44.86 35.06
N GLU A 300 3.76 -44.26 34.68
CA GLU A 300 5.10 -44.86 34.84
C GLU A 300 5.48 -45.02 36.33
N ALA A 301 5.29 -44.00 37.15
CA ALA A 301 5.55 -44.04 38.59
C ALA A 301 4.70 -45.11 39.30
N MET A 302 3.43 -45.28 38.89
CA MET A 302 2.56 -46.37 39.35
C MET A 302 3.09 -47.75 38.94
N SER A 303 3.75 -47.86 37.78
CA SER A 303 4.34 -49.09 37.25
C SER A 303 5.67 -49.49 37.88
N LEU A 304 6.39 -48.58 38.56
CA LEU A 304 7.63 -48.88 39.26
C LEU A 304 7.46 -50.00 40.30
N SER A 305 8.35 -50.99 40.30
CA SER A 305 8.37 -52.11 41.24
C SER A 305 9.80 -52.53 41.60
N GLY A 306 9.95 -53.22 42.74
CA GLY A 306 11.24 -53.65 43.25
C GLY A 306 11.85 -54.80 42.46
N GLN A 307 12.68 -54.49 41.47
CA GLN A 307 13.70 -55.40 40.94
C GLN A 307 15.09 -54.82 41.19
N GLU A 308 16.05 -55.69 41.46
CA GLU A 308 17.42 -55.30 41.80
C GLU A 308 18.09 -54.57 40.63
N ASP A 309 18.53 -53.33 40.89
CA ASP A 309 19.39 -52.59 39.99
C ASP A 309 20.70 -53.35 39.79
N LYS A 310 20.90 -53.86 38.57
CA LYS A 310 22.03 -54.71 38.25
C LYS A 310 23.18 -53.81 37.82
N PRO A 311 24.29 -53.70 38.61
CA PRO A 311 25.19 -52.56 38.50
C PRO A 311 25.69 -52.30 37.09
N GLN A 312 25.46 -51.09 36.58
CA GLN A 312 26.28 -50.55 35.51
C GLN A 312 27.72 -50.46 36.02
N THR A 313 28.62 -51.22 35.41
CA THR A 313 30.03 -51.18 35.75
C THR A 313 30.62 -49.83 35.35
N PRO A 314 31.27 -49.08 36.27
CA PRO A 314 31.98 -47.86 35.89
C PRO A 314 33.16 -48.22 34.99
N SER A 315 33.17 -47.68 33.77
CA SER A 315 34.38 -47.59 32.95
C SER A 315 35.05 -46.25 33.22
N GLU A 316 35.94 -46.22 34.21
CA GLU A 316 36.91 -45.13 34.36
C GLU A 316 38.03 -45.27 33.31
N ASP A 317 38.55 -44.14 32.83
CA ASP A 317 39.65 -44.08 31.86
C ASP A 317 41.02 -44.49 32.45
N GLU A 318 41.89 -45.07 31.62
CA GLU A 318 43.34 -44.84 31.71
C GLU A 318 44.00 -44.77 30.32
N PRO A 319 45.11 -44.01 30.14
CA PRO A 319 45.39 -43.36 28.84
C PRO A 319 46.65 -43.83 28.06
N GLN A 320 46.60 -43.58 26.75
CA GLN A 320 47.69 -43.12 25.85
C GLN A 320 48.75 -44.07 25.23
N THR A 321 48.63 -44.23 23.89
CA THR A 321 49.69 -44.02 22.85
C THR A 321 50.81 -45.08 22.68
N PRO A 322 51.66 -45.04 21.60
CA PRO A 322 51.70 -44.13 20.43
C PRO A 322 51.77 -44.82 19.03
N SER A 323 51.78 -43.98 17.97
CA SER A 323 52.38 -44.24 16.63
C SER A 323 51.73 -45.29 15.69
N GLU A 324 51.76 -45.17 14.35
CA GLU A 324 52.00 -44.01 13.46
C GLU A 324 51.47 -44.30 12.02
N ASP A 325 51.51 -43.25 11.19
CA ASP A 325 51.60 -43.24 9.71
C ASP A 325 50.39 -43.09 8.76
N LYS A 326 50.71 -42.50 7.59
CA LYS A 326 49.87 -41.97 6.49
C LYS A 326 50.34 -42.62 5.15
N PRO A 327 49.92 -42.20 3.92
CA PRO A 327 48.72 -41.51 3.42
C PRO A 327 47.91 -42.39 2.42
N ALA A 328 46.75 -42.00 1.90
CA ALA A 328 46.50 -41.12 0.73
C ALA A 328 45.05 -41.45 0.22
N ASP A 329 44.31 -40.70 -0.60
CA ASP A 329 44.36 -39.35 -1.19
C ASP A 329 42.91 -38.98 -1.62
N GLY A 330 42.55 -37.70 -1.81
CA GLY A 330 41.27 -37.33 -2.49
C GLY A 330 40.55 -36.05 -2.04
N LYS A 331 40.51 -35.05 -2.93
CA LYS A 331 39.70 -33.80 -2.95
C LYS A 331 39.52 -33.41 -4.45
N PRO A 332 38.63 -32.50 -4.92
CA PRO A 332 37.44 -31.82 -4.38
C PRO A 332 36.17 -32.23 -5.22
N SER A 333 35.11 -31.46 -5.56
CA SER A 333 34.69 -30.06 -5.35
C SER A 333 33.19 -29.82 -5.59
N ALA A 334 32.53 -29.02 -4.74
CA ALA A 334 31.28 -28.26 -4.93
C ALA A 334 31.08 -27.41 -3.66
N SER A 335 30.86 -26.09 -3.61
CA SER A 335 30.46 -25.08 -4.62
C SER A 335 28.96 -25.16 -5.02
N ASP A 336 28.18 -24.07 -5.04
CA ASP A 336 28.47 -22.64 -4.79
C ASP A 336 27.36 -21.97 -3.98
N ASP A 337 27.69 -20.83 -3.35
CA ASP A 337 26.80 -19.97 -2.57
C ASP A 337 26.46 -18.72 -3.39
N LYS A 338 25.16 -18.39 -3.52
CA LYS A 338 24.67 -17.18 -4.21
C LYS A 338 23.31 -16.71 -3.69
N ASN A 339 23.31 -15.53 -3.07
CA ASN A 339 22.17 -14.64 -3.09
C ASN A 339 21.89 -14.17 -4.53
N ASP A 340 20.63 -13.89 -4.83
CA ASP A 340 20.24 -12.89 -5.82
C ASP A 340 19.03 -12.11 -5.27
N ALA A 341 18.89 -10.84 -5.64
CA ALA A 341 17.86 -9.94 -5.12
C ALA A 341 17.06 -9.36 -6.28
N GLY A 342 15.81 -9.83 -6.43
CA GLY A 342 14.95 -9.54 -7.57
C GLY A 342 13.63 -8.89 -7.15
N ASP A 343 13.56 -7.59 -7.38
CA ASP A 343 12.36 -6.74 -7.38
C ASP A 343 11.14 -7.41 -8.07
N GLN A 344 9.96 -7.32 -7.45
CA GLN A 344 8.67 -7.60 -8.08
C GLN A 344 7.59 -6.62 -7.59
N ALA A 345 7.16 -5.74 -8.49
CA ALA A 345 5.98 -4.91 -8.31
C ALA A 345 4.69 -5.67 -8.67
N VAL A 346 3.69 -5.54 -7.79
CA VAL A 346 2.23 -5.71 -7.99
C VAL A 346 1.78 -6.87 -8.91
N GLN A 347 1.21 -7.92 -8.30
CA GLN A 347 0.28 -8.82 -8.99
C GLN A 347 -1.12 -8.69 -8.38
N THR A 348 -2.07 -8.25 -9.19
CA THR A 348 -3.43 -7.90 -8.75
C THR A 348 -4.30 -9.14 -8.49
N GLY A 349 -4.93 -9.17 -7.30
CA GLY A 349 -6.19 -9.86 -7.01
C GLY A 349 -6.35 -11.30 -7.52
N ASP A 350 -5.84 -12.28 -6.76
CA ASP A 350 -6.29 -13.67 -6.87
C ASP A 350 -6.73 -14.26 -5.52
N THR A 351 -8.05 -14.27 -5.31
CA THR A 351 -8.70 -14.90 -4.15
C THR A 351 -8.50 -16.42 -4.05
N ALA A 352 -7.89 -17.07 -5.05
CA ALA A 352 -7.44 -18.46 -4.92
C ALA A 352 -6.27 -18.63 -3.93
N GLY A 353 -5.53 -17.54 -3.63
CA GLY A 353 -4.27 -17.56 -2.86
C GLY A 353 -4.36 -17.87 -1.36
N TYR A 354 -5.55 -18.07 -0.79
CA TYR A 354 -5.73 -18.26 0.67
C TYR A 354 -6.20 -19.66 1.10
N GLY A 355 -6.58 -20.52 0.14
CA GLY A 355 -7.15 -21.85 0.45
C GLY A 355 -6.23 -22.79 1.23
N TRP A 356 -4.91 -22.62 1.14
CA TRP A 356 -3.92 -23.38 1.91
C TRP A 356 -3.72 -22.90 3.36
N ILE A 357 -4.02 -21.65 3.70
CA ILE A 357 -3.95 -21.16 5.10
C ILE A 357 -5.12 -21.76 5.89
N ILE A 358 -6.32 -21.77 5.31
CA ILE A 358 -7.50 -22.47 5.85
C ILE A 358 -7.21 -23.98 6.05
N LEU A 359 -6.37 -24.57 5.20
CA LEU A 359 -5.94 -25.98 5.29
C LEU A 359 -4.89 -26.22 6.39
N MET A 360 -4.10 -25.20 6.76
CA MET A 360 -3.19 -25.24 7.91
C MET A 360 -3.94 -25.03 9.24
N LEU A 361 -4.88 -24.09 9.31
CA LEU A 361 -5.68 -23.82 10.52
C LEU A 361 -6.35 -25.10 11.05
N ALA A 362 -7.00 -25.85 10.15
CA ALA A 362 -7.65 -27.13 10.44
C ALA A 362 -6.72 -28.27 10.89
N ALA A 363 -5.38 -28.10 10.83
CA ALA A 363 -4.42 -29.12 11.28
C ALA A 363 -4.15 -29.07 12.79
N GLY A 364 -4.24 -27.89 13.42
CA GLY A 364 -3.96 -27.71 14.86
C GLY A 364 -4.97 -28.42 15.75
N THR A 365 -6.26 -28.14 15.54
CA THR A 365 -7.37 -28.75 16.31
C THR A 365 -7.48 -30.26 16.12
N ALA A 366 -7.04 -30.79 14.97
CA ALA A 366 -7.06 -32.22 14.67
C ALA A 366 -6.06 -33.04 15.52
N ALA A 367 -4.96 -32.44 15.99
CA ALA A 367 -3.91 -33.17 16.71
C ALA A 367 -4.37 -33.71 18.07
N ALA A 368 -5.03 -32.88 18.88
CA ALA A 368 -5.55 -33.26 20.20
C ALA A 368 -6.62 -34.35 20.10
N ALA A 369 -7.60 -34.18 19.19
CA ALA A 369 -8.64 -35.18 18.95
C ALA A 369 -8.07 -36.54 18.47
N ALA A 370 -7.02 -36.51 17.63
CA ALA A 370 -6.34 -37.72 17.17
C ALA A 370 -5.55 -38.44 18.28
N ALA A 371 -5.04 -37.73 19.29
CA ALA A 371 -4.35 -38.33 20.44
C ALA A 371 -5.33 -39.16 21.31
N VAL A 372 -6.49 -38.59 21.65
CA VAL A 372 -7.55 -39.27 22.43
C VAL A 372 -8.03 -40.54 21.70
N LEU A 373 -8.35 -40.44 20.41
CA LEU A 373 -8.78 -41.58 19.59
C LEU A 373 -7.69 -42.66 19.43
N ARG A 374 -6.40 -42.30 19.51
CA ARG A 374 -5.28 -43.26 19.51
C ARG A 374 -5.09 -43.97 20.85
N ARG A 375 -5.38 -43.35 22.01
CA ARG A 375 -5.36 -44.05 23.31
C ARG A 375 -6.54 -45.04 23.42
N GLN A 376 -7.74 -44.70 22.94
CA GLN A 376 -8.90 -45.62 22.96
C GLN A 376 -8.64 -46.91 22.14
N ASN A 377 -8.11 -46.79 20.92
CA ASN A 377 -7.74 -47.95 20.07
C ASN A 377 -6.50 -48.74 20.55
N ARG A 378 -5.94 -48.43 21.73
CA ARG A 378 -4.87 -49.21 22.41
C ARG A 378 -5.33 -49.91 23.68
N ARG A 379 -6.52 -49.59 24.20
CA ARG A 379 -7.11 -50.20 25.42
C ARG A 379 -8.24 -51.21 25.08
N ALA A 380 -8.24 -51.74 23.84
CA ALA A 380 -9.18 -52.76 23.31
C ALA A 380 -8.45 -53.85 22.49
#